data_AF-A0A1Z8UI87-F1
#
_entry.id   AF-A0A1Z8UI87-F1
#
_cell.length_a   1.000
_cell.length_b   1.000
_cell.length_c   1.000
_cell.angle_alpha   90.00
_cell.angle_beta   90.00
_cell.angle_gamma   90.00
#
_symmetry.space_group_name_H-M   'P 1'
#
loop_
_entity.id
_entity.type
_entity.pdbx_description
1 polymer ?
#
loop_
_entity_poly.entity_id
_entity_poly.type
_entity_poly.pdbx_seq_one_letter_code
_entity_poly.pdbx_strand_id
1 'polypeptide(L)' 'MKAERDELGFDAPAPLGHPVRASLPADAPTGPAVGDRLPDFSVPDAFGRIVNFHEDRGVSKAALVFYRSAVW' A
#
# COMPACT_ATOMS: atom_id res chain seq x y z
N MET A 1 -17.36 14.66 20.40
CA MET A 1 -16.71 13.32 20.36
C MET A 1 -15.36 13.47 21.03
N LYS A 2 -15.02 12.65 22.04
CA LYS A 2 -13.73 12.79 22.74
C LYS A 2 -12.66 12.13 21.86
N ALA A 3 -11.69 12.91 21.39
CA ALA A 3 -10.53 12.37 20.69
C ALA A 3 -9.58 11.73 21.69
N GLU A 4 -9.00 10.59 21.32
CA GLU A 4 -7.95 9.91 22.09
C GLU A 4 -6.63 10.00 21.34
N ARG A 5 -5.57 10.40 22.05
CA ARG A 5 -4.20 10.48 21.52
C ARG A 5 -3.49 9.13 21.67
N ASP A 6 -2.83 8.66 20.62
CA ASP A 6 -1.95 7.49 20.71
C ASP A 6 -0.50 7.86 21.04
N GLU A 7 0.34 6.82 21.19
CA GLU A 7 1.77 6.92 21.54
C GLU A 7 2.59 7.67 20.48
N LEU A 8 2.10 7.78 19.25
CA LEU A 8 2.71 8.54 18.16
C LEU A 8 2.22 9.99 18.10
N GLY A 9 1.34 10.39 19.03
CA GLY A 9 0.80 11.74 19.12
C GLY A 9 -0.39 12.02 18.20
N PHE A 10 -1.01 11.00 17.60
CA PHE A 10 -2.13 11.16 16.69
C PHE A 10 -3.47 11.18 17.44
N ASP A 11 -4.24 12.26 17.28
CA ASP A 11 -5.57 12.42 17.87
C ASP A 11 -6.65 11.95 16.90
N ALA A 12 -7.45 10.96 17.32
CA ALA A 12 -8.56 10.47 16.52
C ALA A 12 -9.83 10.28 17.36
N PRO A 13 -11.02 10.46 16.77
CA PRO A 13 -12.28 10.15 17.44
C PRO A 13 -12.49 8.64 17.68
N ALA A 14 -11.84 7.79 16.89
CA ALA A 14 -11.86 6.35 17.11
C ALA A 14 -11.06 5.99 18.38
N PRO A 15 -11.59 5.14 19.28
CA PRO A 15 -10.87 4.70 20.48
C PRO A 15 -9.55 4.01 20.16
N LEU A 16 -8.61 4.03 21.11
CA LEU A 16 -7.39 3.20 21.02
C LEU A 16 -7.75 1.71 20.83
N GLY A 17 -7.03 1.02 19.96
CA GLY A 17 -7.30 -0.37 19.59
C GLY A 17 -8.42 -0.57 18.54
N HIS A 18 -9.13 0.49 18.14
CA HIS A 18 -10.09 0.38 17.03
C HIS A 18 -9.35 0.02 15.72
N PRO A 19 -9.82 -0.94 14.89
CA PRO A 19 -9.11 -1.43 13.70
C PRO A 19 -8.73 -0.34 12.69
N VAL A 20 -9.49 0.74 12.62
CA VAL A 20 -9.18 1.90 11.75
C VAL A 20 -7.85 2.59 12.13
N ARG A 21 -7.39 2.42 13.38
CA ARG A 21 -6.12 2.92 13.90
C ARG A 21 -4.99 1.89 13.83
N ALA A 22 -5.28 0.67 13.38
CA ALA A 22 -4.27 -0.38 13.31
C ALA A 22 -3.20 -0.02 12.27
N SER A 23 -1.95 0.05 12.73
CA SER A 23 -0.79 0.11 11.85
C SER A 23 -0.48 -1.29 11.29
N LEU A 24 0.34 -1.34 10.24
CA LEU A 24 0.91 -2.60 9.79
C LEU A 24 1.73 -3.23 10.94
N PRO A 25 1.67 -4.57 11.11
CA PRO A 25 2.55 -5.27 12.03
C PRO A 25 4.03 -4.94 11.78
N ALA A 26 4.85 -4.92 12.83
CA ALA A 26 6.27 -4.56 12.71
C ALA A 26 7.07 -5.53 11.82
N ASP A 27 6.62 -6.77 11.71
CA ASP A 27 7.17 -7.84 10.87
C ASP A 27 6.47 -7.95 9.51
N ALA A 28 5.56 -7.02 9.18
CA ALA A 28 4.91 -7.01 7.88
C ALA A 28 5.95 -6.84 6.75
N PRO A 29 5.90 -7.67 5.70
CA PRO A 29 6.85 -7.56 4.60
C PRO A 29 6.65 -6.24 3.85
N THR A 30 7.73 -5.50 3.65
CA THR A 30 7.73 -4.19 2.96
C THR A 30 7.93 -4.30 1.45
N GLY A 31 8.01 -5.52 0.91
CA GLY A 31 8.31 -5.80 -0.50
C GLY A 31 9.77 -6.16 -0.74
N PRO A 32 10.17 -6.35 -2.01
CA PRO A 32 11.52 -6.77 -2.37
C PRO A 32 12.58 -5.73 -2.00
N ALA A 33 13.80 -6.19 -1.65
CA ALA A 33 14.93 -5.30 -1.39
C ALA A 33 15.47 -4.69 -2.69
N VAL A 34 16.35 -3.69 -2.56
CA VAL A 34 17.04 -3.12 -3.73
C VAL A 34 17.90 -4.19 -4.38
N GLY A 35 17.68 -4.41 -5.68
CA GLY A 35 18.35 -5.45 -6.46
C GLY A 35 17.53 -6.73 -6.61
N ASP A 36 16.54 -6.95 -5.73
CA ASP A 36 15.63 -8.07 -5.88
C ASP A 36 14.70 -7.87 -7.07
N ARG A 37 14.32 -8.98 -7.69
CA ARG A 37 13.31 -8.98 -8.75
C ARG A 37 11.93 -8.81 -8.12
N LEU A 38 11.16 -7.86 -8.63
CA LEU A 38 9.74 -7.72 -8.30
C LEU A 38 8.98 -9.01 -8.68
N PRO A 39 7.97 -9.45 -7.90
CA PRO A 39 7.13 -10.58 -8.29
C PRO A 39 6.47 -10.38 -9.65
N ASP A 40 6.24 -11.47 -10.38
CA ASP A 40 5.42 -11.41 -11.59
C ASP A 40 3.95 -11.17 -11.20
N PHE A 41 3.31 -10.20 -11.86
CA PHE A 41 1.90 -9.91 -11.68
C PHE A 41 1.23 -9.42 -12.96
N SER A 42 -0.08 -9.66 -13.01
CA SER A 42 -0.97 -9.28 -14.10
C SER A 42 -2.22 -8.64 -13.53
N VAL A 43 -2.52 -7.39 -13.93
CA VAL A 43 -3.69 -6.65 -13.44
C VAL A 43 -4.37 -5.90 -14.58
N PRO A 44 -5.69 -5.68 -14.54
CA PRO A 44 -6.37 -4.83 -15.50
C PRO A 44 -5.98 -3.37 -15.30
N ASP A 45 -5.79 -2.63 -16.39
CA ASP A 45 -5.75 -1.18 -16.37
C ASP A 45 -7.17 -0.59 -16.23
N ALA A 46 -7.26 0.75 -16.24
CA ALA A 46 -8.53 1.47 -16.08
C ALA A 46 -9.57 1.17 -17.18
N PHE A 47 -9.17 0.57 -18.31
CA PHE A 47 -10.04 0.20 -19.42
C PHE A 47 -10.26 -1.31 -19.51
N GLY A 48 -9.76 -2.08 -18.53
CA GLY A 48 -9.90 -3.53 -18.48
C GLY A 48 -8.89 -4.30 -19.33
N ARG A 49 -7.89 -3.64 -19.94
CA ARG A 49 -6.81 -4.34 -20.64
C ARG A 49 -5.87 -4.94 -19.60
N ILE A 50 -5.55 -6.22 -19.75
CA ILE A 50 -4.58 -6.89 -18.88
C ILE A 50 -3.17 -6.34 -19.14
N VAL A 51 -2.51 -5.95 -18.06
CA VAL A 51 -1.11 -5.53 -18.02
C VAL A 51 -0.29 -6.60 -17.31
N ASN A 52 0.64 -7.23 -18.03
CA ASN A 52 1.66 -8.13 -17.49
C ASN A 52 2.92 -7.30 -17.20
N PHE A 53 3.22 -7.05 -15.93
CA PHE A 53 4.21 -6.02 -15.56
C PHE A 53 5.58 -6.18 -16.24
N HIS A 54 6.13 -7.40 -16.24
CA HIS A 54 7.46 -7.66 -16.80
C HIS A 54 7.47 -7.65 -18.34
N GLU A 55 6.39 -8.13 -18.98
CA GLU A 55 6.27 -8.17 -20.44
C GLU A 55 6.03 -6.77 -21.00
N ASP A 56 5.04 -6.04 -20.48
CA ASP A 56 4.64 -4.73 -20.97
C ASP A 56 5.71 -3.65 -20.70
N ARG A 57 6.44 -3.73 -19.57
CA ARG A 57 7.55 -2.80 -19.33
C ARG A 57 8.73 -3.08 -20.26
N GLY A 58 8.88 -4.32 -20.73
CA GLY A 58 10.03 -4.80 -21.49
C GLY A 58 11.36 -4.40 -20.84
N VAL A 59 12.18 -3.65 -21.58
CA VAL A 59 13.49 -3.15 -21.14
C VAL A 59 13.45 -1.78 -20.46
N SER A 60 12.28 -1.16 -20.38
CA SER A 60 12.12 0.18 -19.82
C SER A 60 12.15 0.16 -18.29
N LYS A 61 12.57 1.30 -17.71
CA LYS A 61 12.37 1.57 -16.28
C LYS A 61 10.89 1.80 -16.00
N ALA A 62 10.44 1.39 -14.82
CA ALA A 62 9.07 1.56 -14.37
C ALA A 62 9.03 2.08 -12.93
N ALA A 63 7.98 2.81 -12.59
CA ALA A 63 7.63 3.16 -11.21
C ALA A 63 6.35 2.42 -10.84
N LEU A 64 6.33 1.77 -9.68
CA LEU A 64 5.14 1.11 -9.13
C LEU A 64 4.65 1.88 -7.92
N VAL A 65 3.38 2.25 -7.92
CA VAL A 65 2.75 3.02 -6.85
C VAL A 65 1.57 2.23 -6.31
N PHE A 66 1.65 1.83 -5.05
CA PHE A 66 0.50 1.31 -4.32
C PHE A 66 -0.24 2.49 -3.71
N TYR A 67 -1.49 2.68 -4.12
CA TYR A 67 -2.35 3.70 -3.56
C TYR A 67 -3.71 3.10 -3.23
N ARG A 68 -4.39 3.71 -2.27
CA ARG A 68 -5.80 3.47 -2.00
C ARG A 68 -6.50 4.82 -1.97
N SER A 69 -7.74 4.86 -2.44
CA SER A 69 -8.57 6.03 -2.19
C SER A 69 -8.84 6.14 -0.69
N ALA A 70 -8.79 7.36 -0.15
CA ALA A 70 -9.32 7.66 1.16
C ALA A 70 -10.64 8.41 0.94
N VAL A 71 -11.74 7.86 1.44
CA VAL A 71 -12.96 8.65 1.65
C VAL A 71 -12.72 9.39 2.96
N TRP A 72 -12.62 10.71 2.87
CA TRP A 72 -12.50 11.61 4.02
C TRP A 72 -13.88 11.97 4.56
#